data_AF-A0A536NWT8-F1
#
_entry.id   AF-A0A536NWT8-F1
#
_cell.length_a   1.000
_cell.length_b   1.000
_cell.length_c   1.000
_cell.angle_alpha   90.00
_cell.angle_beta   90.00
_cell.angle_gamma   90.00
#
_symmetry.space_group_name_H-M   'P 1'
#
loop_
_entity.id
_entity.type
_entity.pdbx_description
1 polymer ?
#
loop_
_entity_poly.entity_id
_entity_poly.type
_entity_poly.pdbx_seq_one_letter_code
_entity_poly.pdbx_strand_id
1 'polypeptide(L)'
;MNVPTDLLSSIGICVGAAALIAAVTWRFRQPLIIAYLATGVIIGPRIGLKFITNEDSIQTVAEIGLILLLFVIGLEIDLRKMASGGLAVLLTGALQVPICIALGLGFFAVVGVTNSQHNYALLYLAACMSLSSTLVVVKILNDKFELDTLPGRITLGVLVIQDLWAVGMLAVQPNILNPNLVPLLGSLWRGAVLVVGGFALSKYVLPYLFRMVAKAPELVLVSALGWCFFLAGAASLIGLSREMGALIAGV
;
A
#
# COMPACT_ATOMS: atom_id res chain seq x y z
N MET A 1 -29.88 11.38 18.31
CA MET A 1 -30.61 10.18 17.86
C MET A 1 -29.56 9.12 17.59
N ASN A 2 -29.41 8.14 18.49
CA ASN A 2 -28.48 7.02 18.29
C ASN A 2 -29.17 6.02 17.37
N VAL A 3 -28.95 6.18 16.06
CA VAL A 3 -29.34 5.13 15.11
C VAL A 3 -28.47 3.91 15.45
N PRO A 4 -29.04 2.74 15.74
CA PRO A 4 -28.25 1.52 15.88
C PRO A 4 -27.61 1.25 14.53
N THR A 5 -26.34 1.61 14.38
CA THR A 5 -25.67 1.51 13.08
C THR A 5 -25.19 0.09 12.86
N ASP A 6 -26.10 -0.79 12.46
CA ASP A 6 -25.72 -2.07 11.85
C ASP A 6 -24.72 -1.83 10.71
N LEU A 7 -23.82 -2.79 10.44
CA LEU A 7 -22.76 -2.65 9.44
C LEU A 7 -23.31 -2.17 8.08
N LEU A 8 -24.46 -2.70 7.66
CA LEU A 8 -25.12 -2.31 6.42
C LEU A 8 -25.51 -0.83 6.39
N SER A 9 -26.07 -0.31 7.49
CA SER A 9 -26.43 1.11 7.60
C SER A 9 -25.19 2.00 7.59
N SER A 10 -24.12 1.55 8.24
CA SER A 10 -22.83 2.25 8.25
C SER A 10 -22.25 2.36 6.84
N ILE A 11 -22.27 1.26 6.08
CA ILE A 11 -21.84 1.25 4.67
C ILE A 11 -22.72 2.20 3.84
N GLY A 12 -24.04 2.15 4.02
CA GLY A 12 -24.96 3.03 3.31
C GLY A 12 -24.68 4.51 3.56
N ILE A 13 -24.43 4.88 4.83
CA ILE A 13 -24.05 6.26 5.21
C ILE A 13 -22.71 6.63 4.58
N CYS A 14 -21.69 5.78 4.69
CA CYS A 14 -20.37 6.03 4.12
C CYS A 14 -20.43 6.27 2.61
N VAL A 15 -21.06 5.36 1.87
CA VAL A 15 -21.16 5.43 0.41
C VAL A 15 -22.04 6.60 -0.03
N GLY A 16 -23.18 6.82 0.63
CA GLY A 16 -24.08 7.93 0.32
C GLY A 16 -23.44 9.29 0.57
N ALA A 17 -22.79 9.48 1.73
CA ALA A 17 -22.08 10.71 2.05
C ALA A 17 -20.88 10.92 1.11
N ALA A 18 -20.13 9.85 0.81
CA ALA A 18 -19.01 9.91 -0.13
C ALA A 18 -19.47 10.32 -1.52
N ALA A 19 -20.59 9.79 -2.02
CA ALA A 19 -21.15 10.16 -3.31
C ALA A 19 -21.57 11.64 -3.37
N LEU A 20 -22.24 12.14 -2.32
CA LEU A 20 -22.64 13.55 -2.24
C LEU A 20 -21.44 14.50 -2.24
N ILE A 21 -20.46 14.24 -1.37
CA ILE A 21 -19.26 15.07 -1.26
C ILE A 21 -18.41 14.95 -2.53
N ALA A 22 -18.27 13.74 -3.08
CA ALA A 22 -17.58 13.52 -4.35
C ALA A 22 -18.22 14.31 -5.49
N ALA A 23 -19.55 14.31 -5.62
CA ALA A 23 -20.25 15.09 -6.64
C ALA A 23 -19.96 16.60 -6.54
N VAL A 24 -19.90 17.14 -5.31
CA VAL A 24 -19.54 18.54 -5.07
C VAL A 24 -18.07 18.78 -5.45
N THR A 25 -17.14 17.98 -4.93
CA THR A 25 -15.69 18.16 -5.19
C THR A 25 -15.30 17.90 -6.65
N TRP A 26 -16.04 17.04 -7.36
CA TRP A 26 -15.84 16.78 -8.77
C TRP A 26 -16.08 18.04 -9.60
N ARG A 27 -17.03 18.90 -9.18
CA ARG A 27 -17.23 20.22 -9.81
C ARG A 27 -16.00 21.13 -9.70
N PHE A 28 -15.20 20.95 -8.65
CA PHE A 28 -13.95 21.68 -8.40
C PHE A 28 -12.70 21.02 -9.01
N ARG A 29 -12.86 19.96 -9.84
CA ARG A 29 -11.75 19.21 -10.46
C ARG A 29 -10.72 18.64 -9.47
N GLN A 30 -11.16 18.31 -8.25
CA GLN A 30 -10.31 17.69 -7.25
C GLN A 30 -10.29 16.15 -7.42
N PRO A 31 -9.17 15.46 -7.12
CA PRO A 31 -9.11 14.00 -7.09
C PRO A 31 -10.15 13.42 -6.12
N LEU A 32 -10.89 12.41 -6.57
CA LEU A 32 -12.00 11.81 -5.82
C LEU A 32 -11.55 11.22 -4.47
N ILE A 33 -10.31 10.76 -4.37
CA ILE A 33 -9.79 10.21 -3.13
C ILE A 33 -9.74 11.24 -2.00
N ILE A 34 -9.49 12.51 -2.31
CA ILE A 34 -9.49 13.59 -1.31
C ILE A 34 -10.91 13.79 -0.78
N ALA A 35 -11.91 13.71 -1.66
CA ALA A 35 -13.32 13.80 -1.29
C ALA A 35 -13.73 12.67 -0.34
N TYR A 36 -13.28 11.43 -0.61
CA TYR A 36 -13.56 10.28 0.24
C TYR A 36 -12.90 10.38 1.62
N LEU A 37 -11.65 10.84 1.67
CA LEU A 37 -10.95 11.09 2.95
C LEU A 37 -11.62 12.21 3.74
N ALA A 38 -11.95 13.33 3.09
CA ALA A 38 -12.67 14.43 3.73
C ALA A 38 -14.04 13.98 4.25
N THR A 39 -14.76 13.16 3.48
CA THR A 39 -16.00 12.53 3.91
C THR A 39 -15.79 11.76 5.20
N GLY A 40 -14.82 10.85 5.24
CA GLY A 40 -14.50 10.06 6.43
C GLY A 40 -14.20 10.91 7.67
N VAL A 41 -13.50 12.04 7.49
CA VAL A 41 -13.26 13.01 8.58
C VAL A 41 -14.57 13.66 9.05
N ILE A 42 -15.47 14.03 8.13
CA ILE A 42 -16.74 14.70 8.42
C ILE A 42 -17.76 13.76 9.08
N ILE A 43 -17.87 12.50 8.64
CA ILE A 43 -18.86 11.55 9.17
C ILE A 43 -18.31 10.68 10.31
N GLY A 44 -16.99 10.69 10.49
CA GLY A 44 -16.29 9.87 11.46
C GLY A 44 -16.58 10.24 12.92
N PRO A 45 -16.30 9.31 13.86
CA PRO A 45 -16.64 9.46 15.27
C PRO A 45 -15.81 10.52 16.02
N ARG A 46 -14.56 10.76 15.62
CA ARG A 46 -13.62 11.55 16.44
C ARG A 46 -13.70 13.05 16.21
N ILE A 47 -13.72 13.46 14.94
CA ILE A 47 -13.68 14.87 14.52
C ILE A 47 -15.06 15.31 13.99
N GLY A 48 -15.80 14.38 13.40
CA GLY A 48 -17.00 14.65 12.64
C GLY A 48 -18.31 14.51 13.41
N LEU A 49 -19.37 14.27 12.64
CA LEU A 49 -20.77 14.25 13.07
C LEU A 49 -21.17 12.97 13.84
N LYS A 50 -20.21 12.05 14.10
CA LYS A 50 -20.44 10.79 14.85
C LYS A 50 -21.57 9.92 14.27
N PHE A 51 -21.73 9.93 12.95
CA PHE A 51 -22.68 9.04 12.29
C PHE A 51 -22.22 7.59 12.29
N ILE A 52 -20.92 7.36 12.46
CA ILE A 52 -20.30 6.04 12.57
C ILE A 52 -19.87 5.85 14.01
N THR A 53 -20.28 4.74 14.63
CA THR A 53 -19.89 4.41 16.02
C THR A 53 -19.04 3.14 16.14
N ASN A 54 -19.09 2.26 15.13
CA ASN A 54 -18.36 0.99 15.13
C ASN A 54 -17.13 1.07 14.20
N GLU A 55 -15.99 1.52 14.74
CA GLU A 55 -14.73 1.69 13.99
C GLU A 55 -14.22 0.34 13.44
N ASP A 56 -14.25 -0.73 14.24
CA ASP A 56 -13.69 -2.05 13.88
C ASP A 56 -14.37 -2.69 12.66
N SER A 57 -15.69 -2.59 12.60
CA SER A 57 -16.46 -3.19 11.50
C SER A 57 -16.21 -2.45 10.19
N ILE A 58 -16.12 -1.11 10.23
CA ILE A 58 -15.79 -0.31 9.05
C ILE A 58 -14.34 -0.51 8.63
N GLN A 59 -13.42 -0.64 9.58
CA GLN A 59 -12.01 -0.92 9.28
C GLN A 59 -11.87 -2.22 8.48
N THR A 60 -12.57 -3.28 8.88
CA THR A 60 -12.54 -4.56 8.16
C THR A 60 -13.05 -4.40 6.71
N VAL A 61 -14.15 -3.68 6.51
CA VAL A 61 -14.69 -3.40 5.17
C VAL A 61 -13.73 -2.55 4.33
N ALA A 62 -13.08 -1.56 4.96
CA ALA A 62 -12.09 -0.71 4.30
C ALA A 62 -10.87 -1.51 3.84
N GLU A 63 -10.34 -2.41 4.68
CA GLU A 63 -9.22 -3.29 4.33
C GLU A 63 -9.57 -4.20 3.14
N ILE A 64 -10.75 -4.82 3.14
CA ILE A 64 -11.22 -5.65 2.01
C ILE A 64 -11.35 -4.82 0.73
N GLY A 65 -11.97 -3.64 0.80
CA GLY A 65 -12.11 -2.75 -0.35
C GLY A 65 -10.75 -2.31 -0.92
N LEU A 66 -9.77 -2.11 -0.04
CA LEU A 66 -8.40 -1.75 -0.41
C LEU A 66 -7.69 -2.90 -1.15
N ILE A 67 -7.75 -4.11 -0.59
CA ILE A 67 -7.22 -5.34 -1.19
C ILE A 67 -7.78 -5.51 -2.61
N LEU A 68 -9.11 -5.42 -2.76
CA LEU A 68 -9.76 -5.59 -4.07
C LEU A 68 -9.38 -4.47 -5.06
N LEU A 69 -9.30 -3.21 -4.60
CA LEU A 69 -8.88 -2.09 -5.44
C LEU A 69 -7.47 -2.31 -6.00
N LEU A 70 -6.51 -2.66 -5.15
CA LEU A 70 -5.12 -2.87 -5.57
C LEU A 70 -4.96 -4.13 -6.42
N PHE A 71 -5.77 -5.16 -6.19
CA PHE A 71 -5.80 -6.33 -7.05
C PHE A 71 -6.27 -6.00 -8.46
N VAL A 72 -7.36 -5.25 -8.59
CA VAL A 72 -7.86 -4.79 -9.91
C VAL A 72 -6.81 -3.94 -10.61
N ILE A 73 -6.15 -3.03 -9.89
CA ILE A 73 -5.08 -2.22 -10.48
C ILE A 73 -3.88 -3.10 -10.87
N GLY A 74 -3.55 -4.12 -10.06
CA GLY A 74 -2.52 -5.09 -10.38
C GLY A 74 -2.76 -5.78 -11.72
N LEU A 75 -4.01 -6.18 -12.01
CA LEU A 75 -4.40 -6.80 -13.28
C LEU A 75 -4.21 -5.88 -14.49
N GLU A 76 -4.21 -4.56 -14.29
CA GLU A 76 -3.99 -3.58 -15.36
C GLU A 76 -2.50 -3.27 -15.58
N ILE A 77 -1.62 -3.64 -14.64
CA ILE A 77 -0.19 -3.36 -14.73
C ILE A 77 0.51 -4.42 -15.58
N ASP A 78 1.24 -3.96 -16.60
CA ASP A 78 2.10 -4.81 -17.41
C ASP A 78 3.57 -4.72 -16.92
N LEU A 79 4.05 -5.79 -16.30
CA LEU A 79 5.43 -5.89 -15.80
C LEU A 79 6.49 -5.70 -16.88
N ARG A 80 6.23 -6.12 -18.13
CA ARG A 80 7.21 -5.97 -19.21
C ARG A 80 7.35 -4.51 -19.60
N LYS A 81 6.21 -3.80 -19.64
CA LYS A 81 6.16 -2.36 -19.84
C LYS A 81 6.81 -1.62 -18.68
N MET A 82 6.60 -2.02 -17.43
CA MET A 82 7.26 -1.39 -16.28
C MET A 82 8.78 -1.63 -16.30
N ALA A 83 9.20 -2.85 -16.61
CA ALA A 83 10.60 -3.22 -16.78
C ALA A 83 11.26 -2.50 -17.96
N SER A 84 10.50 -2.02 -18.95
CA SER A 84 11.05 -1.19 -20.04
C SER A 84 11.54 0.18 -19.56
N GLY A 85 11.14 0.64 -18.37
CA GLY A 85 11.78 1.78 -17.69
C GLY A 85 13.21 1.47 -17.24
N GLY A 86 13.61 0.20 -17.23
CA GLY A 86 14.99 -0.26 -17.13
C GLY A 86 15.73 0.23 -15.90
N LEU A 87 16.96 0.68 -16.12
CA LEU A 87 17.86 1.17 -15.08
C LEU A 87 17.29 2.39 -14.33
N ALA A 88 16.47 3.21 -14.98
CA ALA A 88 15.90 4.41 -14.37
C ALA A 88 14.98 4.05 -13.20
N VAL A 89 14.13 3.04 -13.35
CA VAL A 89 13.21 2.58 -12.29
C VAL A 89 13.99 2.03 -11.10
N LEU A 90 14.98 1.17 -11.37
CA LEU A 90 15.80 0.57 -10.31
C LEU A 90 16.63 1.63 -9.57
N LEU A 91 17.29 2.53 -10.29
CA LEU A 91 18.10 3.57 -9.68
C LEU A 91 17.24 4.56 -8.89
N THR A 92 16.15 5.04 -9.48
CA THR A 92 15.27 6.01 -8.80
C THR A 92 14.61 5.39 -7.58
N GLY A 93 14.05 4.18 -7.67
CA GLY A 93 13.45 3.51 -6.52
C GLY A 93 14.47 3.16 -5.42
N ALA A 94 15.66 2.69 -5.80
CA ALA A 94 16.68 2.33 -4.82
C ALA A 94 17.27 3.56 -4.11
N LEU A 95 17.47 4.68 -4.83
CA LEU A 95 18.11 5.89 -4.30
C LEU A 95 17.11 6.87 -3.66
N GLN A 96 15.84 6.87 -4.06
CA GLN A 96 14.85 7.83 -3.57
C GLN A 96 14.73 7.81 -2.05
N VAL A 97 14.56 6.64 -1.44
CA VAL A 97 14.42 6.51 0.01
C VAL A 97 15.68 6.99 0.77
N PRO A 98 16.90 6.49 0.47
CA PRO A 98 18.13 6.99 1.10
C PRO A 98 18.35 8.50 0.94
N ILE A 99 18.08 9.05 -0.25
CA ILE A 99 18.24 10.48 -0.52
C ILE A 99 17.24 11.28 0.33
N CYS A 100 15.97 10.88 0.38
CA CYS A 100 14.96 11.53 1.21
C CYS A 100 15.32 11.49 2.70
N ILE A 101 15.86 10.38 3.19
CA ILE A 101 16.34 10.28 4.57
C ILE A 101 17.49 11.25 4.82
N ALA A 102 18.49 11.29 3.92
CA ALA A 102 19.63 12.19 4.05
C ALA A 102 19.20 13.66 4.07
N LEU A 103 18.25 14.03 3.19
CA LEU A 103 17.67 15.37 3.17
C LEU A 103 16.89 15.69 4.45
N GLY A 104 16.10 14.74 4.96
CA GLY A 104 15.37 14.91 6.22
C GLY A 104 16.30 15.11 7.42
N LEU A 105 17.38 14.32 7.50
CA LEU A 105 18.41 14.49 8.54
C LEU A 105 19.15 15.82 8.41
N GLY A 106 19.47 16.24 7.18
CA GLY A 106 20.06 17.55 6.91
C GLY A 106 19.15 18.70 7.34
N PHE A 107 17.85 18.59 7.08
CA PHE A 107 16.86 19.56 7.54
C PHE A 107 16.81 19.63 9.07
N PHE A 108 16.77 18.49 9.78
CA PHE A 108 16.78 18.49 11.24
C PHE A 108 18.06 19.10 11.83
N ALA A 109 19.21 18.86 11.21
CA ALA A 109 20.47 19.47 11.60
C ALA A 109 20.45 21.00 11.46
N VAL A 110 19.87 21.53 10.38
CA VAL A 110 19.74 22.99 10.15
C VAL A 110 18.78 23.64 11.14
N VAL A 111 17.68 22.96 11.50
CA VAL A 111 16.71 23.45 12.48
C VAL A 111 17.24 23.37 13.92
N GLY A 112 18.42 22.75 14.13
CA GLY A 112 19.04 22.62 15.44
C GLY A 112 18.46 21.49 16.29
N VAL A 113 17.69 20.58 15.70
CA VAL A 113 17.16 19.40 16.37
C VAL A 113 18.26 18.33 16.37
N THR A 114 18.88 18.11 17.52
CA THR A 114 19.93 17.10 17.67
C THR A 114 19.39 15.85 18.36
N ASN A 115 19.85 14.68 17.96
CA ASN A 115 19.56 13.46 18.68
C ASN A 115 20.27 13.50 20.04
N SER A 116 19.56 13.22 21.12
CA SER A 116 20.17 12.82 22.38
C SER A 116 20.99 11.54 22.16
N GLN A 117 22.07 11.34 22.92
CA GLN A 117 22.88 10.12 22.80
C GLN A 117 21.99 8.86 22.94
N HIS A 118 22.18 7.90 22.03
CA HIS A 118 21.41 6.64 21.91
C HIS A 118 19.95 6.77 21.44
N ASN A 119 19.51 7.93 20.95
CA ASN A 119 18.18 8.07 20.36
C ASN A 119 18.25 8.06 18.83
N TYR A 120 17.55 7.12 18.19
CA TYR A 120 17.42 7.03 16.72
C TYR A 120 16.11 7.66 16.21
N ALA A 121 15.39 8.42 17.05
CA ALA A 121 14.10 9.01 16.71
C ALA A 121 14.15 9.88 15.44
N LEU A 122 15.18 10.72 15.24
CA LEU A 122 15.27 11.55 14.04
C LEU A 122 15.51 10.73 12.76
N LEU A 123 16.24 9.63 12.85
CA LEU A 123 16.45 8.72 11.72
C LEU A 123 15.15 7.99 11.39
N TYR A 124 14.42 7.54 12.42
CA TYR A 124 13.12 6.91 12.23
C TYR A 124 12.10 7.89 11.64
N LEU A 125 12.07 9.13 12.12
CA LEU A 125 11.20 10.18 11.60
C LEU A 125 11.54 10.52 10.14
N ALA A 126 12.83 10.68 9.81
CA ALA A 126 13.27 10.91 8.43
C ALA A 126 12.91 9.73 7.51
N ALA A 127 13.04 8.50 8.00
CA ALA A 127 12.59 7.31 7.29
C ALA A 127 11.07 7.30 7.05
N CYS A 128 10.26 7.58 8.07
CA CYS A 128 8.80 7.69 7.90
C CYS A 128 8.41 8.79 6.91
N MET A 129 9.09 9.94 6.94
CA MET A 129 8.84 11.05 6.01
C MET A 129 9.28 10.75 4.57
N SER A 130 10.17 9.76 4.37
CA SER A 130 10.60 9.34 3.04
C SER A 130 9.58 8.48 2.31
N LEU A 131 8.59 7.94 3.02
CA LEU A 131 7.59 7.01 2.48
C LEU A 131 6.40 7.75 1.85
N SER A 132 5.94 7.26 0.70
CA SER A 132 4.80 7.78 -0.06
C SER A 132 3.59 6.86 0.10
N SER A 133 2.38 7.39 -0.04
CA SER A 133 1.18 6.56 -0.06
C SER A 133 0.97 5.91 -1.43
N THR A 134 1.35 4.64 -1.58
CA THR A 134 1.19 3.85 -2.81
C THR A 134 -0.23 3.89 -3.34
N LEU A 135 -1.23 3.58 -2.50
CA LEU A 135 -2.64 3.56 -2.91
C LEU A 135 -3.09 4.88 -3.56
N VAL A 136 -2.76 6.01 -2.93
CA VAL A 136 -3.23 7.32 -3.37
C VAL A 136 -2.63 7.66 -4.73
N VAL A 137 -1.32 7.48 -4.89
CA VAL A 137 -0.61 7.78 -6.13
C VAL A 137 -1.06 6.87 -7.26
N VAL A 138 -1.15 5.56 -6.99
CA VAL A 138 -1.61 4.57 -7.97
C VAL A 138 -3.04 4.88 -8.42
N LYS A 139 -3.95 5.18 -7.48
CA LYS A 139 -5.33 5.54 -7.83
C LYS A 139 -5.40 6.82 -8.67
N ILE A 140 -4.62 7.84 -8.34
CA ILE A 140 -4.59 9.09 -9.13
C ILE A 140 -4.07 8.83 -10.54
N LEU A 141 -3.02 8.02 -10.71
CA LEU A 141 -2.51 7.64 -12.02
C LEU A 141 -3.55 6.83 -12.81
N ASN A 142 -4.28 5.95 -12.13
CA ASN A 142 -5.36 5.18 -12.74
C ASN A 142 -6.53 6.06 -13.20
N ASP A 143 -7.01 6.95 -12.33
CA ASP A 143 -8.10 7.90 -12.62
C ASP A 143 -7.75 8.83 -13.80
N LYS A 144 -6.45 9.06 -14.04
CA LYS A 144 -5.93 9.83 -15.17
C LYS A 144 -5.55 8.99 -16.40
N PHE A 145 -5.67 7.67 -16.35
CA PHE A 145 -5.18 6.74 -17.38
C PHE A 145 -3.68 6.89 -17.68
N GLU A 146 -2.89 7.29 -16.70
CA GLU A 146 -1.45 7.56 -16.82
C GLU A 146 -0.57 6.38 -16.39
N LEU A 147 -1.15 5.25 -15.92
CA LEU A 147 -0.42 4.05 -15.47
C LEU A 147 0.58 3.53 -16.52
N ASP A 148 0.19 3.59 -17.79
CA ASP A 148 0.94 3.02 -18.91
C ASP A 148 2.00 4.00 -19.48
N THR A 149 2.06 5.24 -18.99
CA THR A 149 3.02 6.25 -19.45
C THR A 149 4.42 6.02 -18.88
N LEU A 150 5.46 6.57 -19.50
CA LEU A 150 6.84 6.46 -18.96
C LEU A 150 6.93 7.00 -17.51
N PRO A 151 6.40 8.20 -17.18
CA PRO A 151 6.37 8.68 -15.80
C PRO A 151 5.57 7.76 -14.88
N GLY A 152 4.38 7.29 -15.31
CA GLY A 152 3.54 6.38 -14.52
C GLY A 152 4.28 5.08 -14.16
N ARG A 153 4.92 4.44 -15.14
CA ARG A 153 5.71 3.21 -14.94
C ARG A 153 6.88 3.43 -13.99
N ILE A 154 7.58 4.56 -14.11
CA ILE A 154 8.67 4.90 -13.19
C ILE A 154 8.14 5.11 -11.78
N THR A 155 7.05 5.86 -11.62
CA THR A 155 6.40 6.08 -10.33
C THR A 155 5.93 4.77 -9.70
N LEU A 156 5.26 3.89 -10.44
CA LEU A 156 4.86 2.57 -9.94
C LEU A 156 6.05 1.74 -9.46
N GLY A 157 7.12 1.68 -10.25
CA GLY A 157 8.31 0.92 -9.86
C GLY A 157 9.03 1.52 -8.65
N VAL A 158 9.08 2.85 -8.52
CA VAL A 158 9.58 3.53 -7.31
C VAL A 158 8.73 3.14 -6.10
N LEU A 159 7.40 3.18 -6.19
CA LEU A 159 6.49 2.82 -5.10
C LEU A 159 6.70 1.37 -4.64
N VAL A 160 6.86 0.43 -5.58
CA VAL A 160 7.12 -0.98 -5.24
C VAL A 160 8.46 -1.14 -4.51
N ILE A 161 9.53 -0.48 -4.98
CA ILE A 161 10.84 -0.55 -4.33
C ILE A 161 10.80 0.16 -2.96
N GLN A 162 10.04 1.23 -2.82
CA GLN A 162 9.86 1.97 -1.59
C GLN A 162 9.16 1.15 -0.50
N ASP A 163 8.15 0.35 -0.86
CA ASP A 163 7.51 -0.59 0.08
C ASP A 163 8.48 -1.70 0.54
N LEU A 164 9.41 -2.14 -0.33
CA LEU A 164 10.50 -3.06 0.08
C LEU A 164 11.45 -2.40 1.09
N TRP A 165 11.78 -1.11 0.90
CA TRP A 165 12.53 -0.35 1.90
C TRP A 165 11.80 -0.29 3.24
N ALA A 166 10.49 -0.04 3.24
CA ALA A 166 9.68 0.01 4.45
C ALA A 166 9.71 -1.32 5.22
N VAL A 167 9.55 -2.45 4.51
CA VAL A 167 9.68 -3.80 5.10
C VAL A 167 11.07 -4.01 5.70
N GLY A 168 12.12 -3.62 4.98
CA GLY A 168 13.50 -3.67 5.48
C GLY A 168 13.68 -2.86 6.76
N MET A 169 13.15 -1.64 6.80
CA MET A 169 13.21 -0.78 7.99
C MET A 169 12.47 -1.38 9.18
N LEU A 170 11.26 -1.92 8.98
CA LEU A 170 10.48 -2.57 10.03
C LEU A 170 11.17 -3.83 10.56
N ALA A 171 11.83 -4.59 9.70
CA ALA A 171 12.61 -5.77 10.10
C ALA A 171 13.84 -5.39 10.93
N VAL A 172 14.47 -4.25 10.62
CA VAL A 172 15.64 -3.74 11.35
C VAL A 172 15.22 -3.07 12.66
N GLN A 173 14.08 -2.38 12.71
CA GLN A 173 13.58 -1.62 13.87
C GLN A 173 13.74 -2.32 15.24
N PRO A 174 13.30 -3.58 15.46
CA PRO A 174 13.43 -4.23 16.76
C PRO A 174 14.88 -4.48 17.19
N ASN A 175 15.83 -4.48 16.25
CA ASN A 175 17.25 -4.73 16.50
C ASN A 175 18.08 -3.44 16.68
N ILE A 176 17.50 -2.25 16.42
CA ILE A 176 18.20 -0.97 16.56
C ILE A 176 18.53 -0.68 18.04
N LEU A 177 17.69 -1.15 18.97
CA LEU A 177 17.88 -0.97 20.41
C LEU A 177 18.89 -1.96 21.03
N ASN A 178 19.17 -3.09 20.37
CA ASN A 178 20.12 -4.11 20.82
C ASN A 178 20.93 -4.65 19.62
N PRO A 179 22.07 -4.03 19.26
CA PRO A 179 22.82 -4.36 18.06
C PRO A 179 23.54 -5.71 18.20
N ASN A 180 22.82 -6.81 17.96
CA ASN A 180 23.40 -8.13 17.74
C ASN A 180 23.38 -8.46 16.24
N LEU A 181 24.55 -8.80 15.69
CA LEU A 181 24.75 -9.05 14.26
C LEU A 181 24.00 -10.29 13.74
N VAL A 182 23.80 -11.30 14.59
CA VAL A 182 23.14 -12.57 14.27
C VAL A 182 21.63 -12.41 13.95
N PRO A 183 20.80 -11.74 14.77
CA PRO A 183 19.39 -11.52 14.45
C PRO A 183 19.16 -10.54 13.29
N LEU A 184 20.09 -9.63 13.00
CA LEU A 184 20.03 -8.76 11.82
C LEU A 184 20.14 -9.58 10.52
N LEU A 185 21.14 -10.47 10.44
CA LEU A 185 21.31 -11.41 9.32
C LEU A 185 20.12 -12.36 9.17
N GLY A 186 19.56 -12.84 10.29
CA GLY A 186 18.35 -13.67 10.28
C GLY A 186 17.11 -12.92 9.75
N SER A 187 16.98 -11.64 10.06
CA SER A 187 15.84 -10.80 9.62
C SER A 187 15.94 -10.46 8.13
N LEU A 188 17.14 -10.10 7.65
CA LEU A 188 17.42 -9.90 6.21
C LEU A 188 17.22 -11.18 5.40
N TRP A 189 17.68 -12.33 5.90
CA TRP A 189 17.47 -13.63 5.26
C TRP A 189 15.99 -13.97 5.14
N ARG A 190 15.20 -13.77 6.20
CA ARG A 190 13.76 -14.00 6.16
C ARG A 190 13.07 -13.10 5.14
N GLY A 191 13.40 -11.81 5.10
CA GLY A 191 12.87 -10.89 4.09
C GLY A 191 13.23 -11.30 2.65
N ALA A 192 14.50 -11.69 2.41
CA ALA A 192 14.97 -12.11 1.09
C ALA A 192 14.36 -13.43 0.63
N VAL A 193 14.34 -14.46 1.50
CA VAL A 193 13.65 -15.74 1.26
C VAL A 193 12.20 -15.48 0.89
N LEU A 194 11.61 -14.44 1.48
CA LEU A 194 10.23 -14.16 1.22
C LEU A 194 9.93 -13.51 -0.11
N VAL A 195 10.67 -12.46 -0.46
CA VAL A 195 10.47 -11.78 -1.74
C VAL A 195 10.72 -12.77 -2.88
N VAL A 196 11.77 -13.57 -2.77
CA VAL A 196 12.10 -14.59 -3.77
C VAL A 196 11.11 -15.76 -3.76
N GLY A 197 10.72 -16.25 -2.58
CA GLY A 197 9.77 -17.35 -2.41
C GLY A 197 8.36 -17.01 -2.88
N GLY A 198 7.87 -15.82 -2.54
CA GLY A 198 6.56 -15.31 -2.98
C GLY A 198 6.53 -15.07 -4.49
N PHE A 199 7.57 -14.45 -5.05
CA PHE A 199 7.68 -14.24 -6.49
C PHE A 199 7.78 -15.58 -7.26
N ALA A 200 8.49 -16.57 -6.72
CA ALA A 200 8.55 -17.91 -7.30
C ALA A 200 7.18 -18.63 -7.23
N LEU A 201 6.48 -18.56 -6.09
CA LEU A 201 5.13 -19.12 -5.94
C LEU A 201 4.16 -18.50 -6.94
N SER A 202 4.13 -17.17 -7.07
CA SER A 202 3.30 -16.48 -8.06
C SER A 202 3.66 -16.85 -9.49
N LYS A 203 4.95 -17.00 -9.82
CA LYS A 203 5.37 -17.31 -11.19
C LYS A 203 5.11 -18.76 -11.60
N TYR A 204 5.18 -19.72 -10.68
CA TYR A 204 5.14 -21.14 -11.02
C TYR A 204 3.81 -21.82 -10.67
N VAL A 205 3.17 -21.47 -9.56
CA VAL A 205 1.91 -22.11 -9.13
C VAL A 205 0.71 -21.50 -9.84
N LEU A 206 0.73 -20.19 -10.06
CA LEU A 206 -0.40 -19.44 -10.61
C LEU A 206 -0.79 -19.83 -12.03
N PRO A 207 0.14 -19.96 -13.00
CA PRO A 207 -0.21 -20.30 -14.37
C PRO A 207 -0.80 -21.71 -14.47
N TYR A 208 -0.39 -22.61 -13.56
CA TYR A 208 -0.88 -23.97 -13.52
C TYR A 208 -2.33 -24.04 -13.00
N LEU A 209 -2.61 -23.32 -11.91
CA LEU A 209 -3.93 -23.27 -11.30
C LEU A 209 -4.96 -22.61 -12.23
N PHE A 210 -4.61 -21.49 -12.86
CA PHE A 210 -5.49 -20.81 -13.82
C PHE A 210 -5.73 -21.62 -15.09
N ARG A 211 -4.73 -22.39 -15.58
CA ARG A 211 -4.92 -23.28 -16.74
C ARG A 211 -5.91 -24.41 -16.47
N MET A 212 -5.99 -24.90 -15.23
CA MET A 212 -6.98 -25.92 -14.84
C MET A 212 -8.41 -25.37 -14.83
N VAL A 213 -8.54 -24.10 -14.50
CA VAL A 213 -9.82 -23.43 -14.20
C VAL A 213 -10.37 -22.64 -15.39
N ALA A 214 -9.54 -22.37 -16.41
CA ALA A 214 -9.84 -21.53 -17.57
C ALA A 214 -11.07 -21.91 -18.41
N LYS A 215 -11.62 -23.13 -18.25
CA LYS A 215 -12.80 -23.59 -19.00
C LYS A 215 -14.13 -23.08 -18.45
N ALA A 216 -14.15 -22.54 -17.23
CA ALA A 216 -15.37 -22.07 -16.56
C ALA A 216 -15.18 -20.63 -16.03
N PRO A 217 -15.83 -19.61 -16.61
CA PRO A 217 -15.64 -18.20 -16.23
C PRO A 217 -15.92 -17.90 -14.75
N GLU A 218 -16.95 -18.52 -14.18
CA GLU A 218 -17.29 -18.38 -12.75
C GLU A 218 -16.17 -18.91 -11.85
N LEU A 219 -15.60 -20.05 -12.25
CA LEU A 219 -14.54 -20.72 -11.51
C LEU A 219 -13.24 -19.90 -11.61
N VAL A 220 -12.99 -19.23 -12.75
CA VAL A 220 -11.91 -18.25 -12.91
C VAL A 220 -12.07 -17.10 -11.92
N LEU A 221 -13.25 -16.50 -11.80
CA LEU A 221 -13.50 -15.39 -10.87
C LEU A 221 -13.30 -15.80 -9.41
N VAL A 222 -13.88 -16.93 -8.99
CA VAL A 222 -13.72 -17.44 -7.62
C VAL A 222 -12.25 -17.78 -7.34
N SER A 223 -11.55 -18.39 -8.30
CA SER A 223 -10.12 -18.70 -8.14
C SER A 223 -9.24 -17.44 -8.08
N ALA A 224 -9.57 -16.41 -8.85
CA ALA A 224 -8.86 -15.12 -8.82
C ALA A 224 -9.04 -14.39 -7.49
N LEU A 225 -10.28 -14.34 -6.97
CA LEU A 225 -10.54 -13.77 -5.65
C LEU A 225 -9.86 -14.59 -4.55
N GLY A 226 -9.95 -15.92 -4.63
CA GLY A 226 -9.25 -16.82 -3.71
C GLY A 226 -7.74 -16.59 -3.70
N TRP A 227 -7.14 -16.42 -4.88
CA TRP A 227 -5.73 -16.09 -5.03
C TRP A 227 -5.37 -14.72 -4.44
N CYS A 228 -6.19 -13.70 -4.72
CA CYS A 228 -6.03 -12.36 -4.18
C CYS A 228 -5.97 -12.37 -2.64
N PHE A 229 -6.98 -12.95 -1.99
CA PHE A 229 -7.02 -13.01 -0.52
C PHE A 229 -5.94 -13.93 0.07
N PHE A 230 -5.61 -15.03 -0.62
CA PHE A 230 -4.54 -15.91 -0.19
C PHE A 230 -3.18 -15.19 -0.16
N LEU A 231 -2.83 -14.47 -1.23
CA LEU A 231 -1.58 -13.70 -1.27
C LEU A 231 -1.58 -12.49 -0.35
N ALA A 232 -2.70 -11.76 -0.24
CA ALA A 232 -2.83 -10.67 0.74
C ALA A 232 -2.63 -11.17 2.18
N GLY A 233 -3.22 -12.33 2.51
CA GLY A 233 -3.03 -12.99 3.79
C GLY A 233 -1.58 -13.46 3.99
N ALA A 234 -0.98 -14.09 2.99
CA ALA A 234 0.40 -14.53 3.03
C ALA A 234 1.35 -13.34 3.25
N ALA A 235 1.18 -12.24 2.51
CA ALA A 235 1.97 -11.02 2.65
C ALA A 235 1.99 -10.52 4.10
N SER A 236 0.83 -10.54 4.78
CA SER A 236 0.72 -10.11 6.17
C SER A 236 1.52 -10.97 7.16
N LEU A 237 1.64 -12.29 6.91
CA LEU A 237 2.46 -13.19 7.74
C LEU A 237 3.95 -12.85 7.66
N ILE A 238 4.32 -12.04 6.70
CA ILE A 238 5.70 -11.73 6.38
C ILE A 238 6.04 -10.29 6.80
N GLY A 239 5.05 -9.50 7.19
CA GLY A 239 5.24 -8.10 7.50
C GLY A 239 5.28 -7.21 6.25
N LEU A 240 4.83 -7.71 5.09
CA LEU A 240 4.36 -6.87 4.00
C LEU A 240 2.93 -6.41 4.28
N SER A 241 2.54 -5.28 3.70
CA SER A 241 1.17 -4.80 3.74
C SER A 241 0.25 -5.76 2.94
N ARG A 242 -0.98 -5.96 3.41
CA ARG A 242 -1.98 -6.83 2.75
C ARG A 242 -2.32 -6.30 1.35
N GLU A 243 -2.29 -4.98 1.27
CA GLU A 243 -2.40 -4.12 0.10
C GLU A 243 -1.38 -4.48 -0.98
N MET A 244 -0.10 -4.62 -0.62
CA MET A 244 0.96 -5.02 -1.54
C MET A 244 0.78 -6.47 -2.00
N GLY A 245 0.40 -7.38 -1.10
CA GLY A 245 0.11 -8.76 -1.46
C GLY A 245 -1.00 -8.86 -2.51
N ALA A 246 -2.03 -8.03 -2.40
CA ALA A 246 -3.12 -7.94 -3.35
C ALA A 246 -2.69 -7.35 -4.71
N LEU A 247 -1.85 -6.31 -4.70
CA LEU A 247 -1.26 -5.75 -5.93
C LEU A 247 -0.44 -6.83 -6.67
N ILE A 248 0.47 -7.51 -5.97
CA ILE A 248 1.30 -8.59 -6.52
C ILE A 248 0.43 -9.75 -7.03
N ALA A 249 -0.73 -10.00 -6.41
CA ALA A 249 -1.64 -11.05 -6.86
C ALA A 249 -2.29 -10.73 -8.22
N GLY A 250 -2.49 -9.45 -8.53
CA GLY A 250 -3.05 -9.01 -9.80
C GLY A 250 -2.02 -8.92 -10.92
N VAL A 251 -0.79 -8.54 -10.57
CA VAL A 251 0.35 -8.37 -11.49
C VAL A 251 0.89 -9.70 -12.02
#